data_AF-A0AAW7IUB7-F1
#
_entry.id   AF-A0AAW7IUB7-F1
#
_cell.length_a   1.000
_cell.length_b   1.000
_cell.length_c   1.000
_cell.angle_alpha   90.00
_cell.angle_beta   90.00
_cell.angle_gamma   90.00
#
_symmetry.space_group_name_H-M   'P 1'
#
loop_
_entity.id
_entity.type
_entity.pdbx_description
1 polymer ?
#
loop_
_entity_poly.entity_id
_entity_poly.type
_entity_poly.pdbx_seq_one_letter_code
_entity_poly.pdbx_strand_id
1 'polypeptide(L)'
;MKFTSISQSNIDELCIAFESCLTKHDITFKYVDMREDNGILSFIFCNDPDKARSVELESERFIGLDTDYIAKEILVPILPRLKEYAQK
;
A
#
# COMPACT_ATOMS: atom_id res chain seq x y z
N MET A 1 -11.31 -8.30 -3.64
CA MET A 1 -11.85 -7.53 -4.79
C MET A 1 -10.77 -7.44 -5.85
N LYS A 2 -11.10 -7.48 -7.15
CA LYS A 2 -10.08 -7.43 -8.20
C LYS A 2 -9.70 -5.99 -8.57
N PHE A 3 -8.41 -5.73 -8.71
CA PHE A 3 -7.88 -4.48 -9.24
C PHE A 3 -8.05 -4.50 -10.77
N THR A 4 -9.13 -3.91 -11.28
CA THR A 4 -9.57 -4.11 -12.68
C THR A 4 -9.04 -3.08 -13.66
N SER A 5 -8.69 -1.90 -13.18
CA SER A 5 -8.17 -0.79 -13.97
C SER A 5 -7.50 0.24 -13.06
N ILE A 6 -6.71 1.14 -13.65
CA ILE A 6 -6.14 2.28 -12.95
C ILE A 6 -7.22 3.37 -12.86
N SER A 7 -8.03 3.31 -11.79
CA SER A 7 -9.05 4.29 -11.47
C SER A 7 -8.98 4.64 -9.99
N GLN A 8 -9.37 5.86 -9.62
CA GLN A 8 -9.35 6.29 -8.22
C GLN A 8 -10.06 5.30 -7.30
N SER A 9 -11.23 4.78 -7.70
CA SER A 9 -11.98 3.79 -6.92
C SER A 9 -11.19 2.51 -6.64
N ASN A 10 -10.50 1.97 -7.65
CA ASN A 10 -9.71 0.76 -7.50
C ASN A 10 -8.44 1.02 -6.66
N ILE A 11 -7.87 2.22 -6.78
CA ILE A 11 -6.71 2.67 -5.99
C ILE A 11 -7.10 2.82 -4.52
N ASP A 12 -8.25 3.44 -4.23
CA ASP A 12 -8.78 3.59 -2.87
C ASP A 12 -8.99 2.21 -2.22
N GLU A 13 -9.57 1.26 -2.95
CA GLU A 13 -9.76 -0.11 -2.48
C GLU A 13 -8.44 -0.84 -2.25
N LEU A 14 -7.47 -0.65 -3.14
CA LEU A 14 -6.13 -1.22 -2.96
C LEU A 14 -5.44 -0.62 -1.73
N CYS A 15 -5.61 0.68 -1.48
CA CYS A 15 -5.12 1.34 -0.27
C CYS A 15 -5.73 0.73 0.99
N ILE A 16 -7.06 0.50 1.00
CA ILE A 16 -7.76 -0.17 2.11
C ILE A 16 -7.22 -1.59 2.32
N ALA A 17 -6.95 -2.34 1.24
CA ALA A 17 -6.38 -3.68 1.34
C ALA A 17 -4.96 -3.65 1.94
N PHE A 18 -4.14 -2.67 1.57
CA PHE A 18 -2.81 -2.45 2.14
C PHE A 18 -2.90 -2.12 3.63
N GLU A 19 -3.74 -1.16 4.02
CA GLU A 19 -3.95 -0.79 5.43
C GLU A 19 -4.47 -1.97 6.27
N SER A 20 -5.41 -2.74 5.72
CA SER A 20 -5.92 -3.97 6.35
C SER A 20 -4.83 -5.02 6.53
N CYS A 21 -3.93 -5.17 5.54
CA CYS A 21 -2.80 -6.08 5.63
C CYS A 21 -1.83 -5.65 6.74
N LEU A 22 -1.52 -4.36 6.84
CA LEU A 22 -0.67 -3.83 7.92
C LEU A 22 -1.29 -4.06 9.29
N THR A 23 -2.57 -3.76 9.45
CA THR A 23 -3.30 -3.90 10.71
C THR A 23 -3.33 -5.36 11.17
N LYS A 24 -3.50 -6.33 10.25
CA LYS A 24 -3.42 -7.77 10.56
C LYS A 24 -2.05 -8.23 11.10
N HIS A 25 -1.01 -7.42 10.89
CA HIS A 25 0.36 -7.68 11.35
C HIS A 25 0.80 -6.77 12.50
N ASP A 26 -0.14 -6.10 13.16
CA ASP A 26 0.08 -5.15 14.26
C ASP A 26 0.92 -3.94 13.85
N ILE A 27 0.76 -3.50 12.60
CA ILE A 27 1.42 -2.30 12.05
C ILE A 27 0.34 -1.26 11.78
N THR A 28 0.51 -0.07 12.32
CA THR A 28 -0.37 1.07 12.06
C THR A 28 0.49 2.31 11.84
N PHE A 29 0.15 3.09 10.82
CA PHE A 29 0.72 4.41 10.57
C PHE A 29 -0.36 5.47 10.76
N LYS A 30 0.00 6.66 11.25
CA LYS A 30 -0.98 7.75 11.44
C LYS A 30 -1.54 8.27 10.12
N TYR A 31 -0.72 8.25 9.08
CA TYR A 31 -1.08 8.72 7.76
C TYR A 31 -0.74 7.62 6.76
N VAL A 32 -1.75 7.25 5.98
CA VAL A 32 -1.63 6.33 4.83
C VAL A 32 -2.35 6.97 3.65
N ASP A 33 -1.75 6.86 2.47
CA ASP A 33 -2.33 7.34 1.21
C ASP A 33 -1.84 6.47 0.06
N MET A 34 -2.59 6.41 -1.03
CA MET A 34 -2.16 5.75 -2.24
C MET A 34 -2.45 6.61 -3.45
N ARG A 35 -1.44 6.83 -4.28
CA ARG A 35 -1.55 7.66 -5.49
C ARG A 35 -0.98 6.93 -6.67
N GLU A 36 -1.52 7.24 -7.83
CA GLU A 36 -0.97 6.77 -9.10
C GLU A 36 -0.50 7.99 -9.90
N ASP A 37 0.71 7.89 -10.45
CA ASP A 37 1.27 8.87 -11.37
C ASP A 37 2.02 8.14 -12.49
N ASN A 38 1.61 8.37 -13.74
CA ASN A 38 2.27 7.86 -14.95
C ASN A 38 2.56 6.35 -14.95
N GLY A 39 1.63 5.54 -14.47
CA GLY A 39 1.74 4.08 -14.37
C GLY A 39 2.41 3.58 -13.09
N ILE A 40 2.76 4.47 -12.16
CA ILE A 40 3.41 4.12 -10.90
C ILE A 40 2.46 4.36 -9.73
N LEU A 41 2.10 3.29 -9.05
CA LEU A 41 1.39 3.32 -7.78
C LEU A 41 2.37 3.56 -6.64
N SER A 42 2.12 4.59 -5.86
CA SER A 42 2.87 4.95 -4.66
C SER A 42 1.99 4.74 -3.43
N PHE A 43 2.32 3.74 -2.61
CA PHE A 43 1.72 3.56 -1.29
C PHE A 43 2.52 4.34 -0.24
N ILE A 44 1.98 5.43 0.25
CA ILE A 44 2.62 6.38 1.16
C ILE A 44 2.18 6.06 2.59
N PHE A 45 3.12 6.02 3.53
CA PHE A 45 2.84 5.76 4.94
C PHE A 45 3.82 6.51 5.86
N CYS A 46 3.30 7.08 6.97
CA CYS A 46 4.12 7.68 8.02
C CYS A 46 3.40 7.92 9.36
N ASN A 47 4.20 8.06 10.41
CA ASN A 47 3.77 8.59 11.71
C ASN A 47 4.01 10.10 11.85
N ASP A 48 4.89 10.64 11.02
CA ASP A 48 5.35 12.03 10.97
C ASP A 48 5.39 12.46 9.50
N PRO A 49 4.57 13.45 9.06
CA PRO A 49 4.51 13.88 7.66
C PRO A 49 5.86 14.29 7.06
N ASP A 50 6.78 14.82 7.88
CA ASP A 50 8.13 15.20 7.44
C ASP A 50 9.02 13.98 7.14
N LYS A 51 8.59 12.78 7.53
CA LYS A 51 9.28 11.50 7.32
C LYS A 51 8.45 10.53 6.47
N ALA A 52 7.59 11.06 5.60
CA ALA A 52 6.81 10.28 4.65
C ALA A 52 7.68 9.28 3.87
N ARG A 53 7.21 8.04 3.76
CA ARG A 53 7.85 6.98 2.98
C ARG A 53 6.85 6.40 2.01
N SER A 54 7.32 5.94 0.86
CA SER A 54 6.51 5.28 -0.14
C SER A 54 7.08 3.92 -0.53
N VAL A 55 6.19 3.04 -0.97
CA VAL A 55 6.53 1.89 -1.80
C VAL A 55 5.96 2.14 -3.18
N GLU A 56 6.81 2.10 -4.19
CA GLU A 56 6.46 2.36 -5.59
C GLU A 56 6.39 1.05 -6.37
N LEU A 57 5.37 0.92 -7.21
CA LEU A 57 5.08 -0.28 -7.97
C LEU A 57 4.40 0.05 -9.31
N GLU A 58 4.74 -0.69 -10.37
CA GLU A 58 4.14 -0.52 -11.69
C GLU A 58 2.68 -1.01 -11.70
N SER A 59 1.73 -0.09 -11.88
CA SER A 59 0.30 -0.34 -11.68
C SER A 59 -0.28 -1.35 -12.67
N GLU A 60 0.21 -1.38 -13.91
CA GLU A 60 -0.25 -2.29 -14.95
C GLU A 60 -0.03 -3.77 -14.61
N ARG A 61 1.00 -4.09 -13.82
CA ARG A 61 1.34 -5.47 -13.44
C ARG A 61 0.30 -6.13 -12.56
N PHE A 62 -0.58 -5.34 -11.94
CA PHE A 62 -1.56 -5.82 -10.98
C PHE A 62 -2.99 -5.87 -11.53
N ILE A 63 -3.20 -5.44 -12.77
CA ILE A 63 -4.52 -5.47 -13.41
C ILE A 63 -5.01 -6.93 -13.52
N GLY A 64 -6.20 -7.19 -12.99
CA GLY A 64 -6.84 -8.50 -12.95
C GLY A 64 -6.54 -9.33 -11.70
N LEU A 65 -5.62 -8.89 -10.84
CA LEU A 65 -5.28 -9.56 -9.58
C LEU A 65 -6.19 -9.12 -8.43
N ASP A 66 -6.27 -9.94 -7.37
CA ASP A 66 -7.02 -9.59 -6.17
C ASP A 66 -6.24 -8.58 -5.31
N THR A 67 -6.90 -7.53 -4.86
CA THR A 67 -6.35 -6.47 -3.99
C THR A 67 -5.70 -7.03 -2.72
N ASP A 68 -6.32 -8.02 -2.08
CA ASP A 68 -5.76 -8.73 -0.93
C ASP A 68 -4.50 -9.54 -1.28
N TYR A 69 -4.42 -10.06 -2.50
CA TYR A 69 -3.25 -10.78 -2.99
C TYR A 69 -2.10 -9.80 -3.24
N ILE A 70 -2.38 -8.70 -3.96
CA ILE A 70 -1.40 -7.64 -4.24
C ILE A 70 -0.82 -7.09 -2.93
N ALA A 71 -1.68 -6.76 -1.96
CA ALA A 71 -1.25 -6.26 -0.65
C ALA A 71 -0.29 -7.21 0.06
N LYS A 72 -0.58 -8.52 0.03
CA LYS A 72 0.31 -9.53 0.62
C LYS A 72 1.62 -9.65 -0.15
N GLU A 73 1.57 -9.71 -1.47
CA GLU A 73 2.76 -9.85 -2.31
C GLU A 73 3.75 -8.70 -2.09
N ILE A 74 3.23 -7.47 -1.97
CA ILE A 74 4.05 -6.27 -1.80
C ILE A 74 4.48 -6.06 -0.35
N LEU A 75 3.57 -6.18 0.63
CA LEU A 75 3.84 -5.81 2.00
C LEU A 75 4.53 -6.91 2.80
N VAL A 76 4.17 -8.19 2.62
CA VAL A 76 4.72 -9.31 3.41
C VAL A 76 6.26 -9.35 3.39
N PRO A 77 6.93 -9.22 2.24
CA PRO A 77 8.39 -9.21 2.18
C PRO A 77 9.06 -8.07 2.95
N ILE A 78 8.35 -6.96 3.17
CA ILE A 78 8.88 -5.76 3.81
C ILE A 78 8.32 -5.50 5.22
N LEU A 79 7.43 -6.36 5.74
CA LEU A 79 6.86 -6.24 7.08
C LEU A 79 7.91 -5.99 8.19
N PRO A 80 9.08 -6.67 8.22
CA PRO A 80 10.08 -6.40 9.24
C PRO A 80 10.52 -4.94 9.27
N ARG A 81 10.76 -4.34 8.10
CA ARG A 81 11.16 -2.93 7.97
C ARG A 81 10.02 -1.99 8.33
N LEU A 82 8.79 -2.32 7.93
CA LEU A 82 7.61 -1.52 8.26
C LEU A 82 7.35 -1.48 9.77
N LYS A 83 7.58 -2.58 10.49
CA LYS A 83 7.50 -2.61 11.97
C LYS A 83 8.47 -1.65 12.62
N GLU A 84 9.72 -1.62 12.17
CA GLU A 84 10.73 -0.68 12.68
C GLU A 84 10.34 0.79 12.45
N TYR A 85 9.61 1.06 11.37
CA TYR A 85 9.16 2.42 11.04
C TYR A 85 7.93 2.84 11.83
N ALA A 86 7.03 1.90 12.15
CA ALA A 86 5.84 2.16 12.94
C ALA A 86 6.13 2.36 14.44
N GLN A 87 7.24 1.82 14.96
CA GLN A 87 7.66 1.96 16.36
C GLN A 87 8.35 3.30 16.68
N LYS A 88 8.70 4.09 15.67
CA LYS A 88 9.35 5.41 15.80
C LYS A 88 8.34 6.55 15.65
#